data_AF-A0A963HPJ3-F1
#
_entry.id   AF-A0A963HPJ3-F1
#
_cell.length_a   1.000
_cell.length_b   1.000
_cell.length_c   1.000
_cell.angle_alpha   90.00
_cell.angle_beta   90.00
_cell.angle_gamma   90.00
#
_symmetry.space_group_name_H-M   'P 1'
#
loop_
_entity.id
_entity.type
_entity.pdbx_description
1 polymer ?
#
loop_
_entity_poly.entity_id
_entity_poly.type
_entity_poly.pdbx_seq_one_letter_code
_entity_poly.pdbx_strand_id
1 'polypeptide(L)'
;WTLMFWNAVFATQEPYKVRTDRNMQWNRGAYLVQGLGHCGACHTPRGLAYQEKAYSELSSEYLSGAIVDNWSTADLSGNNASGLGRWSKAEISTFLETGHSRLGVAFGSMVTVIENSTQYLRKEDLDAIATYLKSLPSRKSKSSYKPFIAQDQSDKVNLEIGINQFERPGAGLYSGFCAKCHQLNGKGDLPKYPRLSGNSMVLLENPVSVIRQVLEGGKGPLTKNGPIPKEMPSFAKKLSDREIAEVLTFVRNSWGNTAPPITSRDVSKIRKKCCNTTAPLTHE
;
A
#
# COMPACT_ATOMS: atom_id res chain seq x y z
N TRP A 1 -29.92 -2.87 20.47
CA TRP A 1 -29.64 -4.05 21.31
C TRP A 1 -28.53 -4.93 20.73
N THR A 2 -28.51 -5.26 19.44
CA THR A 2 -27.43 -6.09 18.82
C THR A 2 -26.03 -5.49 18.98
N LEU A 3 -25.87 -4.18 18.78
CA LEU A 3 -24.60 -3.49 19.01
C LEU A 3 -24.18 -3.47 20.49
N MET A 4 -25.11 -3.53 21.44
CA MET A 4 -24.77 -3.60 22.86
C MET A 4 -24.11 -4.94 23.19
N PHE A 5 -24.68 -6.03 22.67
CA PHE A 5 -24.09 -7.36 22.82
C PHE A 5 -22.74 -7.45 22.11
N TRP A 6 -22.66 -6.95 20.88
CA TRP A 6 -21.40 -6.92 20.14
C TRP A 6 -20.32 -6.13 20.90
N ASN A 7 -20.65 -4.95 21.43
CA ASN A 7 -19.73 -4.14 22.22
C ASN A 7 -19.31 -4.87 23.51
N ALA A 8 -20.23 -5.55 24.19
CA ALA A 8 -19.92 -6.31 25.41
C ALA A 8 -18.92 -7.45 25.14
N VAL A 9 -18.95 -8.04 23.95
CA VAL A 9 -18.07 -9.18 23.58
C VAL A 9 -16.76 -8.72 22.94
N PHE A 10 -16.78 -7.66 22.12
CA PHE A 10 -15.66 -7.30 21.23
C PHE A 10 -15.06 -5.92 21.43
N ALA A 11 -15.75 -4.97 22.10
CA ALA A 11 -15.19 -3.62 22.26
C ALA A 11 -14.16 -3.59 23.39
N THR A 12 -12.94 -3.16 23.09
CA THR A 12 -11.93 -2.85 24.10
C THR A 12 -12.29 -1.54 24.78
N GLN A 13 -12.67 -1.59 26.06
CA GLN A 13 -13.01 -0.39 26.84
C GLN A 13 -11.84 0.14 27.69
N GLU A 14 -10.69 -0.54 27.66
CA GLU A 14 -9.54 -0.13 28.45
C GLU A 14 -8.76 1.00 27.75
N PRO A 15 -8.45 2.10 28.45
CA PRO A 15 -7.51 3.10 27.97
C PRO A 15 -6.12 2.48 27.73
N TYR A 16 -5.35 3.09 26.83
CA TYR A 16 -3.95 2.72 26.62
C TYR A 16 -3.16 2.81 27.93
N LYS A 17 -2.43 1.74 28.25
CA LYS A 17 -1.54 1.68 29.42
C LYS A 17 -0.10 1.95 29.00
N VAL A 18 0.51 2.96 29.61
CA VAL A 18 1.92 3.33 29.38
C VAL A 18 2.82 2.14 29.72
N ARG A 19 3.67 1.77 28.77
CA ARG A 19 4.69 0.74 28.93
C ARG A 19 5.94 1.31 29.59
N THR A 20 6.33 0.75 30.73
CA THR A 20 7.50 1.18 31.51
C THR A 20 8.83 0.74 30.89
N ASP A 21 8.81 -0.27 30.03
CA ASP A 21 9.97 -0.77 29.27
C ASP A 21 10.22 0.00 27.97
N ARG A 22 9.44 1.07 27.72
CA ARG A 22 9.50 1.88 26.49
C ARG A 22 9.62 3.35 26.83
N ASN A 23 10.29 4.11 25.94
CA ASN A 23 10.45 5.55 26.13
C ASN A 23 9.14 6.33 25.86
N MET A 24 9.14 7.62 26.19
CA MET A 24 7.97 8.48 26.04
C MET A 24 7.50 8.61 24.57
N GLN A 25 8.44 8.72 23.64
CA GLN A 25 8.12 8.86 22.20
C GLN A 25 7.42 7.61 21.66
N TRP A 26 7.89 6.42 22.04
CA TRP A 26 7.27 5.15 21.68
C TRP A 26 5.87 5.04 22.26
N ASN A 27 5.69 5.37 23.55
CA ASN A 27 4.39 5.35 24.21
C ASN A 27 3.40 6.33 23.57
N ARG A 28 3.86 7.52 23.18
CA ARG A 28 3.04 8.49 22.44
C ARG A 28 2.60 7.93 21.10
N GLY A 29 3.49 7.28 20.36
CA GLY A 29 3.17 6.64 19.09
C GLY A 29 2.19 5.49 19.24
N ALA A 30 2.41 4.62 20.22
CA ALA A 30 1.52 3.51 20.54
C ALA A 30 0.11 4.01 20.91
N TYR A 31 0.01 5.04 21.74
CA TYR A 31 -1.26 5.69 22.08
C TYR A 31 -2.00 6.21 20.83
N LEU A 32 -1.29 6.89 19.93
CA LEU A 32 -1.88 7.42 18.70
C LEU A 32 -2.30 6.32 17.73
N VAL A 33 -1.52 5.24 17.59
CA VAL A 33 -1.81 4.18 16.59
C VAL A 33 -2.80 3.13 17.11
N GLN A 34 -2.74 2.76 18.39
CA GLN A 34 -3.65 1.79 19.01
C GLN A 34 -5.01 2.40 19.37
N GLY A 35 -5.04 3.71 19.66
CA GLY A 35 -6.26 4.43 20.07
C GLY A 35 -6.72 5.43 19.02
N LEU A 36 -6.37 6.71 19.23
CA LEU A 36 -7.00 7.87 18.57
C LEU A 36 -6.93 7.86 17.03
N GLY A 37 -5.84 7.36 16.47
CA GLY A 37 -5.62 7.34 15.02
C GLY A 37 -6.37 6.23 14.29
N HIS A 38 -6.99 5.28 15.01
CA HIS A 38 -7.77 4.18 14.44
C HIS A 38 -7.04 3.43 13.31
N CYS A 39 -5.70 3.35 13.35
CA CYS A 39 -4.93 2.71 12.29
C CYS A 39 -5.30 1.23 12.17
N GLY A 40 -5.59 0.59 13.31
CA GLY A 40 -6.11 -0.77 13.39
C GLY A 40 -7.41 -0.98 12.62
N ALA A 41 -8.27 0.04 12.55
CA ALA A 41 -9.59 -0.09 11.94
C ALA A 41 -9.52 -0.48 10.45
N CYS A 42 -8.48 -0.03 9.76
CA CYS A 42 -8.23 -0.34 8.35
C CYS A 42 -7.08 -1.35 8.13
N HIS A 43 -6.05 -1.31 8.97
CA HIS A 43 -4.84 -2.11 8.76
C HIS A 43 -4.82 -3.44 9.53
N THR A 44 -5.78 -3.70 10.42
CA THR A 44 -5.93 -5.00 11.09
C THR A 44 -7.04 -5.83 10.44
N PRO A 45 -6.83 -7.13 10.15
CA PRO A 45 -7.87 -7.99 9.62
C PRO A 45 -9.10 -8.08 10.54
N ARG A 46 -10.27 -8.28 9.93
CA ARG A 46 -11.55 -8.46 10.65
C ARG A 46 -11.88 -9.94 10.87
N GLY A 47 -12.49 -10.25 12.01
CA GLY A 47 -13.01 -11.57 12.35
C GLY A 47 -14.41 -11.83 11.75
N LEU A 48 -14.98 -13.00 12.07
CA LEU A 48 -16.30 -13.41 11.56
C LEU A 48 -17.45 -12.47 11.98
N ALA A 49 -17.33 -11.83 13.16
CA ALA A 49 -18.29 -10.84 13.64
C ALA A 49 -17.88 -9.41 13.26
N TYR A 50 -16.97 -9.24 12.30
CA TYR A 50 -16.46 -7.96 11.82
C TYR A 50 -15.67 -7.14 12.88
N GLN A 51 -15.24 -7.77 13.97
CA GLN A 51 -14.35 -7.20 14.98
C GLN A 51 -12.90 -7.16 14.52
N GLU A 52 -12.10 -6.24 15.04
CA GLU A 52 -10.65 -6.27 14.81
C GLU A 52 -10.04 -7.51 15.48
N LYS A 53 -9.22 -8.25 14.75
CA LYS A 53 -8.57 -9.45 15.31
C LYS A 53 -7.47 -9.12 16.33
N ALA A 54 -7.02 -7.88 16.39
CA ALA A 54 -5.92 -7.45 17.25
C ALA A 54 -5.89 -5.94 17.48
N TYR A 55 -5.44 -5.54 18.67
CA TYR A 55 -5.40 -4.13 19.11
C TYR A 55 -4.00 -3.63 19.48
N SER A 56 -3.00 -4.53 19.53
CA SER A 56 -1.62 -4.18 19.88
C SER A 56 -0.59 -5.11 19.23
N GLU A 57 0.68 -4.72 19.32
CA GLU A 57 1.84 -5.42 18.76
C GLU A 57 2.07 -6.85 19.30
N LEU A 58 1.34 -7.25 20.34
CA LEU A 58 1.38 -8.59 20.92
C LEU A 58 0.80 -9.66 19.98
N SER A 59 -0.01 -9.26 19.00
CA SER A 59 -0.59 -10.18 18.01
C SER A 59 0.07 -10.02 16.65
N SER A 60 0.27 -11.15 15.96
CA SER A 60 0.74 -11.19 14.58
C SER A 60 -0.26 -10.65 13.56
N GLU A 61 -1.50 -10.37 13.96
CA GLU A 61 -2.54 -9.81 13.09
C GLU A 61 -2.65 -8.29 13.18
N TYR A 62 -2.05 -7.67 14.19
CA TYR A 62 -2.19 -6.24 14.40
C TYR A 62 -1.52 -5.44 13.28
N LEU A 63 -2.25 -4.67 12.49
CA LEU A 63 -1.68 -3.92 11.36
C LEU A 63 -1.00 -4.78 10.26
N SER A 64 -1.46 -6.02 10.01
CA SER A 64 -0.94 -6.89 8.90
C SER A 64 -1.43 -6.51 7.52
N GLY A 65 -2.28 -5.49 7.41
CA GLY A 65 -3.12 -5.24 6.26
C GLY A 65 -4.41 -6.07 6.34
N ALA A 66 -5.44 -5.56 5.70
CA ALA A 66 -6.77 -6.15 5.63
C ALA A 66 -7.37 -5.89 4.24
N ILE A 67 -8.52 -6.48 3.96
CA ILE A 67 -9.35 -6.04 2.84
C ILE A 67 -10.45 -5.14 3.41
N VAL A 68 -10.45 -3.88 3.00
CA VAL A 68 -11.48 -2.89 3.36
C VAL A 68 -12.02 -2.29 2.08
N ASP A 69 -13.34 -2.29 1.90
CA ASP A 69 -14.01 -1.78 0.69
C ASP A 69 -13.49 -2.35 -0.63
N ASN A 70 -13.07 -3.62 -0.64
CA ASN A 70 -12.37 -4.26 -1.77
C ASN A 70 -11.06 -3.54 -2.16
N TRP A 71 -10.34 -3.00 -1.19
CA TRP A 71 -8.93 -2.61 -1.29
C TRP A 71 -8.11 -3.44 -0.28
N SER A 72 -6.95 -3.93 -0.69
CA SER A 72 -5.92 -4.37 0.25
C SER A 72 -5.30 -3.13 0.91
N THR A 73 -5.37 -3.05 2.23
CA THR A 73 -4.66 -2.02 3.00
C THR A 73 -3.20 -2.43 3.17
N ALA A 74 -2.33 -1.45 3.42
CA ALA A 74 -0.90 -1.69 3.56
C ALA A 74 -0.60 -2.57 4.80
N ASP A 75 0.38 -3.44 4.69
CA ASP A 75 1.00 -4.08 5.84
C ASP A 75 1.89 -3.03 6.53
N LEU A 76 1.62 -2.71 7.80
CA LEU A 76 2.40 -1.71 8.54
C LEU A 76 3.50 -2.36 9.40
N SER A 77 3.67 -3.68 9.32
CA SER A 77 4.70 -4.41 10.07
C SER A 77 6.12 -4.13 9.57
N GLY A 78 7.12 -4.64 10.27
CA GLY A 78 8.52 -4.58 9.87
C GLY A 78 8.88 -5.46 8.66
N ASN A 79 7.92 -5.95 7.88
CA ASN A 79 8.19 -6.77 6.68
C ASN A 79 8.98 -5.97 5.62
N ASN A 80 10.04 -6.56 5.08
CA ASN A 80 10.91 -5.89 4.11
C ASN A 80 10.37 -5.90 2.68
N ALA A 81 9.42 -6.76 2.33
CA ALA A 81 8.82 -6.79 1.01
C ALA A 81 7.62 -5.84 0.94
N SER A 82 6.54 -6.21 1.61
CA SER A 82 5.23 -5.55 1.59
C SER A 82 4.96 -4.64 2.78
N GLY A 83 5.82 -4.66 3.79
CA GLY A 83 5.67 -3.84 5.01
C GLY A 83 6.46 -2.53 4.99
N LEU A 84 6.64 -1.97 6.19
CA LEU A 84 7.44 -0.76 6.48
C LEU A 84 8.90 -1.08 6.84
N GLY A 85 9.35 -2.33 6.67
CA GLY A 85 10.72 -2.75 7.01
C GLY A 85 11.80 -1.90 6.33
N ARG A 86 11.59 -1.57 5.05
CA ARG A 86 12.50 -0.72 4.24
C ARG A 86 12.29 0.79 4.39
N TRP A 87 11.23 1.20 5.06
CA TRP A 87 10.93 2.62 5.27
C TRP A 87 11.76 3.15 6.45
N SER A 88 12.28 4.36 6.32
CA SER A 88 12.83 5.12 7.45
C SER A 88 11.71 5.77 8.27
N LYS A 89 11.99 6.13 9.52
CA LYS A 89 11.05 6.91 10.34
C LYS A 89 10.69 8.23 9.67
N ALA A 90 11.68 8.91 9.08
CA ALA A 90 11.48 10.15 8.35
C ALA A 90 10.53 9.97 7.15
N GLU A 91 10.71 8.90 6.36
CA GLU A 91 9.81 8.61 5.23
C GLU A 91 8.36 8.35 5.69
N ILE A 92 8.17 7.65 6.81
CA ILE A 92 6.83 7.41 7.37
C ILE A 92 6.21 8.73 7.84
N SER A 93 6.96 9.55 8.59
CA SER A 93 6.52 10.86 9.07
C SER A 93 6.12 11.77 7.91
N THR A 94 6.97 11.89 6.88
CA THR A 94 6.68 12.66 5.66
C THR A 94 5.49 12.10 4.88
N PHE A 95 5.33 10.79 4.81
CA PHE A 95 4.18 10.17 4.16
C PHE A 95 2.87 10.51 4.89
N LEU A 96 2.84 10.46 6.22
CA LEU A 96 1.65 10.81 6.99
C LEU A 96 1.34 12.32 6.91
N GLU A 97 2.36 13.16 6.74
CA GLU A 97 2.19 14.61 6.57
C GLU A 97 1.69 14.99 5.16
N THR A 98 2.24 14.36 4.11
CA THR A 98 2.08 14.83 2.72
C THR A 98 1.42 13.83 1.78
N GLY A 99 1.28 12.58 2.22
CA GLY A 99 0.90 11.43 1.40
C GLY A 99 1.93 11.00 0.38
N HIS A 100 3.14 11.55 0.42
CA HIS A 100 4.20 11.23 -0.52
C HIS A 100 5.46 10.81 0.24
N SER A 101 6.15 9.83 -0.33
CA SER A 101 7.48 9.43 0.09
C SER A 101 8.23 8.85 -1.11
N ARG A 102 9.53 8.59 -0.91
CA ARG A 102 10.34 7.90 -1.91
C ARG A 102 9.85 6.46 -2.16
N LEU A 103 9.18 5.83 -1.19
CA LEU A 103 8.80 4.41 -1.25
C LEU A 103 7.34 4.18 -1.65
N GLY A 104 6.52 5.22 -1.62
CA GLY A 104 5.11 5.12 -1.98
C GLY A 104 4.39 6.46 -1.87
N VAL A 105 3.25 6.52 -2.53
CA VAL A 105 2.29 7.63 -2.50
C VAL A 105 0.95 7.07 -2.06
N ALA A 106 0.20 7.82 -1.25
CA ALA A 106 -1.11 7.42 -0.78
C ALA A 106 -2.11 7.37 -1.95
N PHE A 107 -3.04 6.42 -1.88
CA PHE A 107 -4.11 6.23 -2.85
C PHE A 107 -5.32 5.63 -2.13
N GLY A 108 -6.47 5.60 -2.82
CA GLY A 108 -7.73 5.13 -2.23
C GLY A 108 -8.11 5.94 -0.99
N SER A 109 -8.70 5.29 0.01
CA SER A 109 -9.17 5.94 1.25
C SER A 109 -8.04 6.55 2.10
N MET A 110 -6.77 6.15 1.90
CA MET A 110 -5.66 6.80 2.60
C MET A 110 -5.48 8.27 2.16
N VAL A 111 -5.92 8.63 0.95
CA VAL A 111 -5.91 10.02 0.47
C VAL A 111 -6.71 10.91 1.42
N THR A 112 -7.95 10.54 1.74
CA THR A 112 -8.83 11.34 2.60
C THR A 112 -8.36 11.34 4.05
N VAL A 113 -7.79 10.24 4.54
CA VAL A 113 -7.16 10.18 5.87
C VAL A 113 -6.04 11.24 5.99
N ILE A 114 -5.25 11.39 4.94
CA ILE A 114 -4.17 12.37 4.94
C ILE A 114 -4.71 13.78 4.76
N GLU A 115 -5.59 13.99 3.78
CA GLU A 115 -6.16 15.30 3.48
C GLU A 115 -6.98 15.88 4.63
N ASN A 116 -7.68 15.04 5.39
CA ASN A 116 -8.61 15.50 6.43
C ASN A 116 -8.12 15.24 7.86
N SER A 117 -6.99 14.55 8.06
CA SER A 117 -6.52 14.20 9.40
C SER A 117 -5.00 14.31 9.56
N THR A 118 -4.22 13.37 9.03
CA THR A 118 -2.82 13.22 9.48
C THR A 118 -1.92 14.39 9.10
N GLN A 119 -2.24 15.14 8.03
CA GLN A 119 -1.50 16.35 7.66
C GLN A 119 -1.59 17.48 8.71
N TYR A 120 -2.57 17.41 9.63
CA TYR A 120 -2.77 18.41 10.68
C TYR A 120 -2.14 17.99 12.02
N LEU A 121 -1.54 16.80 12.10
CA LEU A 121 -0.82 16.38 13.28
C LEU A 121 0.45 17.21 13.46
N ARG A 122 0.85 17.40 14.71
CA ARG A 122 2.14 18.02 15.02
C ARG A 122 3.27 17.10 14.58
N LYS A 123 4.41 17.68 14.23
CA LYS A 123 5.57 16.91 13.75
C LYS A 123 6.01 15.85 14.77
N GLU A 124 5.95 16.19 16.05
CA GLU A 124 6.32 15.29 17.15
C GLU A 124 5.40 14.05 17.22
N ASP A 125 4.11 14.23 16.90
CA ASP A 125 3.14 13.15 16.85
C ASP A 125 3.35 12.24 15.63
N LEU A 126 3.66 12.83 14.47
CA LEU A 126 4.03 12.08 13.26
C LEU A 126 5.29 11.24 13.49
N ASP A 127 6.31 11.81 14.15
CA ASP A 127 7.56 11.13 14.47
C ASP A 127 7.38 10.07 15.57
N ALA A 128 6.45 10.27 16.50
CA ALA A 128 6.05 9.27 17.49
C ALA A 128 5.35 8.08 16.83
N ILE A 129 4.38 8.32 15.94
CA ILE A 129 3.72 7.29 15.12
C ILE A 129 4.77 6.51 14.32
N ALA A 130 5.65 7.21 13.61
CA ALA A 130 6.71 6.58 12.83
C ALA A 130 7.65 5.73 13.70
N THR A 131 7.99 6.21 14.90
CA THR A 131 8.80 5.47 15.87
C THR A 131 8.12 4.19 16.33
N TYR A 132 6.84 4.24 16.65
CA TYR A 132 6.07 3.07 17.04
C TYR A 132 5.94 2.06 15.89
N LEU A 133 5.52 2.51 14.70
CA LEU A 133 5.37 1.62 13.53
C LEU A 133 6.70 0.92 13.17
N LYS A 134 7.83 1.63 13.26
CA LYS A 134 9.16 1.02 13.02
C LYS A 134 9.59 0.00 14.06
N SER A 135 8.97 0.00 15.24
CA SER A 135 9.26 -0.99 16.28
C SER A 135 8.51 -2.31 16.10
N LEU A 136 7.51 -2.34 15.20
CA LEU A 136 6.70 -3.52 14.99
C LEU A 136 7.53 -4.66 14.38
N PRO A 137 7.30 -5.91 14.82
CA PRO A 137 8.07 -7.04 14.34
C PRO A 137 7.86 -7.26 12.84
N SER A 138 8.86 -7.86 12.19
CA SER A 138 8.73 -8.33 10.82
C SER A 138 7.81 -9.55 10.74
N ARG A 139 6.98 -9.62 9.69
CA ARG A 139 6.07 -10.75 9.45
C ARG A 139 6.54 -11.57 8.27
N LYS A 140 6.19 -12.85 8.24
CA LYS A 140 6.47 -13.71 7.08
C LYS A 140 5.67 -13.20 5.87
N SER A 141 6.31 -13.17 4.71
CA SER A 141 5.68 -12.85 3.44
C SER A 141 6.22 -13.80 2.37
N LYS A 142 5.36 -14.17 1.43
CA LYS A 142 5.74 -14.92 0.22
C LYS A 142 6.39 -14.04 -0.83
N SER A 143 6.35 -12.72 -0.66
CA SER A 143 6.95 -11.76 -1.56
C SER A 143 8.34 -11.32 -1.08
N SER A 144 9.18 -10.89 -2.02
CA SER A 144 10.49 -10.34 -1.70
C SER A 144 10.87 -9.19 -2.63
N TYR A 145 11.84 -8.38 -2.18
CA TYR A 145 12.47 -7.36 -3.00
C TYR A 145 13.98 -7.46 -2.87
N LYS A 146 14.65 -7.66 -4.00
CA LYS A 146 16.10 -7.68 -4.10
C LYS A 146 16.53 -6.60 -5.09
N PRO A 147 16.96 -5.40 -4.62
CA PRO A 147 17.36 -4.34 -5.53
C PRO A 147 18.49 -4.83 -6.42
N PHE A 148 18.42 -4.48 -7.70
CA PHE A 148 19.49 -4.76 -8.64
C PHE A 148 20.76 -4.01 -8.19
N ILE A 149 21.80 -4.74 -7.77
CA ILE A 149 23.14 -4.18 -7.55
C ILE A 149 23.89 -4.35 -8.86
N ALA A 150 24.49 -3.27 -9.37
CA ALA A 150 25.13 -3.18 -10.68
C ALA A 150 26.25 -4.21 -10.96
N GLN A 151 26.60 -5.08 -10.00
CA GLN A 151 27.53 -6.19 -10.18
C GLN A 151 26.90 -7.48 -10.72
N ASP A 152 25.57 -7.62 -10.69
CA ASP A 152 24.90 -8.84 -11.16
C ASP A 152 24.51 -8.68 -12.64
N GLN A 153 25.48 -8.83 -13.55
CA GLN A 153 25.29 -8.65 -14.99
C GLN A 153 24.35 -9.67 -15.64
N SER A 154 23.91 -10.71 -14.91
CA SER A 154 23.15 -11.85 -15.45
C SER A 154 21.66 -11.59 -15.66
N ASP A 155 21.08 -10.56 -15.03
CA ASP A 155 19.63 -10.31 -15.08
C ASP A 155 19.31 -8.86 -15.49
N LYS A 156 20.05 -8.29 -16.47
CA LYS A 156 19.48 -7.18 -17.23
C LYS A 156 18.10 -7.63 -17.65
N VAL A 157 17.05 -7.02 -17.08
CA VAL A 157 15.68 -7.19 -17.56
C VAL A 157 15.75 -6.65 -18.97
N ASN A 158 16.02 -7.56 -19.91
CA ASN A 158 16.08 -7.28 -21.32
C ASN A 158 14.64 -6.94 -21.72
N LEU A 159 14.33 -5.66 -21.55
CA LEU A 159 13.50 -4.90 -22.45
C LEU A 159 14.21 -4.70 -23.80
N GLU A 160 15.28 -5.46 -24.09
CA GLU A 160 15.78 -5.62 -25.45
C GLU A 160 14.66 -6.28 -26.25
N ILE A 161 13.92 -5.42 -26.97
CA ILE A 161 13.11 -5.76 -28.14
C ILE A 161 14.12 -6.25 -29.19
N GLY A 162 14.69 -7.42 -28.96
CA GLY A 162 15.66 -8.08 -29.81
C GLY A 162 14.97 -9.21 -30.54
N ILE A 163 15.20 -9.27 -31.85
CA ILE A 163 14.71 -10.27 -32.82
C ILE A 163 14.88 -11.76 -32.42
N ASN A 164 15.57 -12.06 -31.31
CA ASN A 164 15.81 -13.42 -30.79
C ASN A 164 15.56 -13.59 -29.27
N GLN A 165 14.82 -12.69 -28.61
CA GLN A 165 14.46 -12.85 -27.19
C GLN A 165 12.93 -12.89 -27.03
N PHE A 166 12.41 -13.88 -26.32
CA PHE A 166 11.01 -13.94 -25.93
C PHE A 166 10.73 -12.79 -24.96
N GLU A 167 10.01 -11.78 -25.42
CA GLU A 167 9.54 -10.69 -24.57
C GLU A 167 8.71 -11.27 -23.41
N ARG A 168 9.00 -10.84 -22.17
CA ARG A 168 8.18 -11.24 -21.02
C ARG A 168 6.75 -10.72 -21.24
N PRO A 169 5.71 -11.57 -21.13
CA PRO A 169 4.32 -11.12 -21.24
C PRO A 169 4.06 -9.89 -20.36
N GLY A 170 3.50 -8.84 -20.96
CA GLY A 170 3.24 -7.56 -20.29
C GLY A 170 4.32 -6.49 -20.40
N ALA A 171 5.53 -6.78 -20.89
CA ALA A 171 6.60 -5.78 -21.02
C ALA A 171 6.27 -4.70 -22.07
N GLY A 172 5.71 -5.09 -23.23
CA GLY A 172 5.30 -4.15 -24.28
C GLY A 172 4.13 -3.28 -23.84
N LEU A 173 3.17 -3.86 -23.10
CA LEU A 173 2.09 -3.13 -22.46
C LEU A 173 2.62 -2.10 -21.46
N TYR A 174 3.59 -2.49 -20.62
CA TYR A 174 4.22 -1.57 -19.68
C TYR A 174 4.92 -0.41 -20.40
N SER A 175 5.71 -0.73 -21.43
CA SER A 175 6.43 0.26 -22.23
C SER A 175 5.49 1.25 -22.93
N GLY A 176 4.38 0.74 -23.50
CA GLY A 176 3.40 1.56 -24.22
C GLY A 176 2.51 2.42 -23.32
N PHE A 177 2.11 1.92 -22.15
CA PHE A 177 1.05 2.57 -21.33
C PHE A 177 1.54 3.13 -19.99
N CYS A 178 2.61 2.60 -19.41
CA CYS A 178 3.01 2.88 -18.02
C CYS A 178 4.35 3.60 -17.91
N ALA A 179 5.31 3.24 -18.76
CA ALA A 179 6.71 3.67 -18.65
C ALA A 179 6.91 5.19 -18.79
N LYS A 180 6.02 5.89 -19.49
CA LYS A 180 6.07 7.36 -19.61
C LYS A 180 6.07 8.07 -18.25
N CYS A 181 5.38 7.49 -17.25
CA CYS A 181 5.30 8.05 -15.90
C CYS A 181 6.15 7.25 -14.91
N HIS A 182 6.10 5.93 -14.96
CA HIS A 182 6.78 5.07 -13.99
C HIS A 182 8.23 4.73 -14.35
N GLN A 183 8.71 5.23 -15.50
CA GLN A 183 10.02 4.98 -16.09
C GLN A 183 10.24 3.50 -16.49
N LEU A 184 11.11 3.24 -17.47
CA LEU A 184 11.40 1.87 -17.91
C LEU A 184 12.01 1.00 -16.80
N ASN A 185 12.70 1.62 -15.84
CA ASN A 185 13.30 0.96 -14.69
C ASN A 185 12.35 0.86 -13.47
N GLY A 186 11.09 1.27 -13.61
CA GLY A 186 10.09 1.24 -12.55
C GLY A 186 10.40 2.14 -11.35
N LYS A 187 11.36 3.07 -11.45
CA LYS A 187 11.71 3.99 -10.35
C LYS A 187 10.80 5.20 -10.27
N GLY A 188 9.97 5.45 -11.28
CA GLY A 188 9.14 6.65 -11.37
C GLY A 188 9.96 7.94 -11.45
N ASP A 189 9.27 9.05 -11.29
CA ASP A 189 9.83 10.41 -11.25
C ASP A 189 9.35 11.05 -9.95
N LEU A 190 10.07 10.83 -8.86
CA LEU A 190 9.62 11.24 -7.53
C LEU A 190 9.72 12.77 -7.36
N PRO A 191 8.78 13.39 -6.63
CA PRO A 191 7.62 12.78 -5.95
C PRO A 191 6.38 12.65 -6.86
N LYS A 192 6.48 13.04 -8.13
CA LYS A 192 5.37 13.19 -9.09
C LYS A 192 4.74 11.85 -9.51
N TYR A 193 5.55 10.86 -9.81
CA TYR A 193 5.13 9.51 -10.20
C TYR A 193 5.81 8.49 -9.31
N PRO A 194 5.05 7.66 -8.57
CA PRO A 194 5.63 6.75 -7.59
C PRO A 194 6.45 5.66 -8.26
N ARG A 195 7.47 5.20 -7.54
CA ARG A 195 8.21 3.98 -7.90
C ARG A 195 7.30 2.74 -7.81
N LEU A 196 7.50 1.81 -8.74
CA LEU A 196 6.90 0.47 -8.75
C LEU A 196 7.91 -0.60 -8.32
N SER A 197 9.19 -0.40 -8.64
CA SER A 197 10.30 -1.22 -8.14
C SER A 197 10.31 -1.14 -6.62
N GLY A 198 10.22 -2.26 -5.92
CA GLY A 198 10.23 -2.31 -4.46
C GLY A 198 9.12 -1.49 -3.81
N ASN A 199 7.98 -1.31 -4.45
CA ASN A 199 6.83 -0.68 -3.80
C ASN A 199 6.09 -1.72 -2.94
N SER A 200 5.85 -1.40 -1.67
CA SER A 200 5.21 -2.31 -0.71
C SER A 200 3.84 -2.80 -1.19
N MET A 201 3.04 -1.94 -1.83
CA MET A 201 1.72 -2.32 -2.36
C MET A 201 1.81 -3.18 -3.62
N VAL A 202 2.84 -2.97 -4.45
CA VAL A 202 3.15 -3.86 -5.58
C VAL A 202 3.52 -5.26 -5.09
N LEU A 203 4.13 -5.37 -3.91
CA LEU A 203 4.61 -6.64 -3.36
C LEU A 203 3.61 -7.33 -2.43
N LEU A 204 2.47 -6.73 -2.11
CA LEU A 204 1.46 -7.39 -1.30
C LEU A 204 1.01 -8.72 -1.92
N GLU A 205 0.78 -9.73 -1.07
CA GLU A 205 0.30 -11.04 -1.51
C GLU A 205 -1.06 -10.93 -2.19
N ASN A 206 -1.97 -10.12 -1.63
CA ASN A 206 -3.26 -9.85 -2.23
C ASN A 206 -3.18 -8.66 -3.21
N PRO A 207 -3.32 -8.89 -4.52
CA PRO A 207 -3.12 -7.87 -5.55
C PRO A 207 -4.33 -6.96 -5.79
N VAL A 208 -5.41 -7.06 -4.99
CA VAL A 208 -6.66 -6.35 -5.25
C VAL A 208 -6.45 -4.84 -5.45
N SER A 209 -5.65 -4.20 -4.60
CA SER A 209 -5.38 -2.76 -4.70
C SER A 209 -4.65 -2.36 -5.96
N VAL A 210 -3.64 -3.12 -6.40
CA VAL A 210 -2.89 -2.77 -7.61
C VAL A 210 -3.70 -3.00 -8.88
N ILE A 211 -4.58 -4.01 -8.88
CA ILE A 211 -5.53 -4.23 -9.96
C ILE A 211 -6.54 -3.08 -10.02
N ARG A 212 -7.12 -2.72 -8.87
CA ARG A 212 -8.11 -1.66 -8.78
C ARG A 212 -7.52 -0.29 -9.15
N GLN A 213 -6.29 0.00 -8.73
CA GLN A 213 -5.56 1.22 -9.09
C GLN A 213 -5.38 1.37 -10.62
N VAL A 214 -5.12 0.28 -11.35
CA VAL A 214 -5.03 0.31 -12.83
C VAL A 214 -6.41 0.45 -13.47
N LEU A 215 -7.42 -0.23 -12.93
CA LEU A 215 -8.78 -0.18 -13.45
C LEU A 215 -9.41 1.20 -13.27
N GLU A 216 -9.35 1.77 -12.07
CA GLU A 216 -10.01 3.03 -11.71
C GLU A 216 -9.14 4.26 -11.99
N GLY A 217 -7.81 4.10 -12.01
CA GLY A 217 -6.91 5.24 -11.93
C GLY A 217 -6.93 5.85 -10.53
N GLY A 218 -6.52 7.11 -10.40
CA GLY A 218 -6.59 7.84 -9.14
C GLY A 218 -5.55 8.94 -9.04
N LYS A 219 -5.52 9.64 -7.91
CA LYS A 219 -4.56 10.71 -7.63
C LYS A 219 -4.09 10.61 -6.18
N GLY A 220 -2.87 11.07 -5.94
CA GLY A 220 -2.37 11.28 -4.57
C GLY A 220 -3.10 12.43 -3.87
N PRO A 221 -2.85 12.64 -2.57
CA PRO A 221 -3.50 13.70 -1.81
C PRO A 221 -2.92 15.08 -2.13
N LEU A 222 -3.80 16.08 -2.05
CA LEU A 222 -3.45 17.49 -2.04
C LEU A 222 -3.33 17.97 -0.58
N THR A 223 -2.09 18.21 -0.13
CA THR A 223 -1.80 18.61 1.25
C THR A 223 -1.08 19.97 1.29
N LYS A 224 -1.06 20.60 2.46
CA LYS A 224 -0.43 21.92 2.66
C LYS A 224 1.06 21.93 2.30
N ASN A 225 1.77 20.87 2.69
CA ASN A 225 3.23 20.75 2.56
C ASN A 225 3.64 19.71 1.51
N GLY A 226 2.68 19.14 0.78
CA GLY A 226 2.93 18.09 -0.21
C GLY A 226 3.03 18.60 -1.64
N PRO A 227 3.53 17.75 -2.55
CA PRO A 227 3.55 18.07 -3.97
C PRO A 227 2.13 18.13 -4.55
N ILE A 228 1.97 18.84 -5.67
CA ILE A 228 0.71 18.83 -6.42
C ILE A 228 0.50 17.42 -7.00
N PRO A 229 -0.60 16.74 -6.65
CA PRO A 229 -0.82 15.36 -7.08
C PRO A 229 -1.00 15.28 -8.60
N LYS A 230 -0.55 14.17 -9.17
CA LYS A 230 -0.80 13.82 -10.58
C LYS A 230 -1.76 12.66 -10.67
N GLU A 231 -2.61 12.71 -11.68
CA GLU A 231 -3.57 11.66 -11.95
C GLU A 231 -2.91 10.50 -12.71
N MET A 232 -3.14 9.30 -12.21
CA MET A 232 -2.97 8.07 -12.94
C MET A 232 -4.28 7.78 -13.68
N PRO A 233 -4.26 7.69 -15.03
CA PRO A 233 -5.49 7.46 -15.79
C PRO A 233 -6.06 6.06 -15.53
N SER A 234 -7.37 5.93 -15.70
CA SER A 234 -8.06 4.63 -15.75
C SER A 234 -7.69 3.87 -17.02
N PHE A 235 -7.46 2.56 -16.87
CA PHE A 235 -7.26 1.63 -17.98
C PHE A 235 -8.40 0.62 -18.15
N ALA A 236 -9.48 0.72 -17.37
CA ALA A 236 -10.61 -0.21 -17.47
C ALA A 236 -11.15 -0.30 -18.92
N LYS A 237 -11.33 0.81 -19.63
CA LYS A 237 -11.85 0.76 -21.01
C LYS A 237 -10.77 0.57 -22.09
N LYS A 238 -9.49 0.54 -21.71
CA LYS A 238 -8.36 0.52 -22.64
C LYS A 238 -7.68 -0.83 -22.75
N LEU A 239 -7.66 -1.59 -21.65
CA LEU A 239 -7.00 -2.89 -21.57
C LEU A 239 -7.99 -3.96 -21.10
N SER A 240 -7.89 -5.13 -21.74
CA SER A 240 -8.62 -6.33 -21.35
C SER A 240 -8.16 -6.89 -20.00
N ASP A 241 -8.94 -7.79 -19.42
CA ASP A 241 -8.56 -8.49 -18.17
C ASP A 241 -7.23 -9.23 -18.29
N ARG A 242 -6.95 -9.79 -19.48
CA ARG A 242 -5.71 -10.48 -19.78
C ARG A 242 -4.52 -9.52 -19.82
N GLU A 243 -4.64 -8.42 -20.54
CA GLU A 243 -3.56 -7.43 -20.68
C GLU A 243 -3.20 -6.78 -19.33
N ILE A 244 -4.21 -6.47 -18.51
CA ILE A 244 -3.98 -5.95 -17.14
C ILE A 244 -3.27 -7.00 -16.27
N ALA A 245 -3.68 -8.27 -16.35
CA ALA A 245 -3.04 -9.35 -15.61
C ALA A 245 -1.57 -9.54 -16.02
N GLU A 246 -1.28 -9.48 -17.32
CA GLU A 246 0.08 -9.60 -17.87
C GLU A 246 0.96 -8.42 -17.43
N VAL A 247 0.51 -7.17 -17.62
CA VAL A 247 1.32 -5.99 -17.24
C VAL A 247 1.56 -5.89 -15.73
N LEU A 248 0.56 -6.22 -14.91
CA LEU A 248 0.74 -6.21 -13.45
C LEU A 248 1.63 -7.37 -12.98
N THR A 249 1.55 -8.54 -13.61
CA THR A 249 2.47 -9.66 -13.34
C THR A 249 3.91 -9.28 -13.69
N PHE A 250 4.11 -8.60 -14.82
CA PHE A 250 5.41 -8.04 -15.21
C PHE A 250 5.94 -7.06 -14.16
N VAL A 251 5.15 -6.08 -13.74
CA VAL A 251 5.52 -5.08 -12.71
C VAL A 251 5.88 -5.75 -11.38
N ARG A 252 5.14 -6.80 -10.99
CA ARG A 252 5.36 -7.56 -9.75
C ARG A 252 6.58 -8.49 -9.78
N ASN A 253 7.17 -8.70 -10.95
CA ASN A 253 8.32 -9.59 -11.16
C ASN A 253 9.47 -8.91 -11.93
N SER A 254 9.53 -7.58 -11.87
CA SER A 254 10.57 -6.75 -12.49
C SER A 254 11.34 -5.92 -11.48
N TRP A 255 12.55 -5.49 -11.84
CA TRP A 255 13.38 -4.56 -11.05
C TRP A 255 13.65 -5.02 -9.62
N GLY A 256 13.79 -6.33 -9.42
CA GLY A 256 14.00 -6.93 -8.11
C GLY A 256 12.72 -7.30 -7.35
N ASN A 257 11.54 -7.05 -7.91
CA ASN A 257 10.28 -7.50 -7.32
C ASN A 257 10.11 -9.01 -7.51
N THR A 258 9.56 -9.67 -6.49
CA THR A 258 9.06 -11.03 -6.59
C THR A 258 7.78 -11.12 -5.79
N ALA A 259 6.65 -11.32 -6.47
CA ALA A 259 5.35 -11.49 -5.84
C ALA A 259 4.45 -12.40 -6.70
N PRO A 260 3.43 -13.04 -6.09
CA PRO A 260 2.52 -13.93 -6.82
C PRO A 260 1.94 -13.26 -8.09
N PRO A 261 1.85 -14.00 -9.21
CA PRO A 261 1.31 -13.46 -10.46
C PRO A 261 -0.17 -13.13 -10.32
N ILE A 262 -0.67 -12.28 -11.21
CA ILE A 262 -2.07 -11.91 -11.30
C ILE A 262 -2.69 -12.64 -12.48
N THR A 263 -3.86 -13.24 -12.28
CA THR A 263 -4.58 -13.92 -13.36
C THR A 263 -5.66 -13.01 -13.97
N SER A 264 -6.04 -13.28 -15.22
CA SER A 264 -7.18 -12.62 -15.86
C SER A 264 -8.48 -12.76 -15.05
N ARG A 265 -8.65 -13.91 -14.37
CA ARG A 265 -9.79 -14.15 -13.46
C ARG A 265 -9.79 -13.18 -12.27
N ASP A 266 -8.63 -12.86 -11.71
CA ASP A 266 -8.53 -11.91 -10.60
C ASP A 266 -8.95 -10.51 -11.04
N VAL A 267 -8.50 -10.08 -12.22
CA VAL A 267 -8.89 -8.79 -12.82
C VAL A 267 -10.38 -8.74 -13.10
N SER A 268 -10.93 -9.78 -13.74
CA SER A 268 -12.35 -9.85 -14.06
C SER A 268 -13.25 -9.75 -12.83
N LYS A 269 -12.87 -10.41 -11.73
CA LYS A 269 -13.59 -10.34 -10.45
C LYS A 269 -13.63 -8.92 -9.90
N ILE A 270 -12.52 -8.19 -9.95
CA ILE A 270 -12.43 -6.83 -9.41
C ILE A 270 -13.14 -5.84 -10.33
N ARG A 271 -12.96 -5.95 -11.65
CA ARG A 271 -13.63 -5.12 -12.64
C ARG A 271 -15.15 -5.15 -12.48
N LYS A 272 -15.74 -6.34 -12.26
CA LYS A 272 -17.18 -6.51 -12.03
C LYS A 272 -17.67 -5.77 -10.78
N LYS A 273 -16.82 -5.63 -9.75
CA LYS A 273 -17.15 -4.95 -8.49
C LYS A 273 -16.97 -3.43 -8.55
N CYS A 274 -16.00 -2.96 -9.32
CA CYS A 274 -15.52 -1.57 -9.26
C CYS A 274 -15.93 -0.72 -10.46
N CYS A 275 -16.09 -1.31 -11.65
CA CYS A 275 -16.17 -0.56 -12.91
C CYS A 275 -17.46 -0.78 -13.70
N ASN A 276 -18.32 -1.71 -13.28
CA ASN A 276 -19.65 -1.93 -13.89
C ASN A 276 -20.75 -1.08 -13.24
N THR A 277 -20.43 -0.32 -12.20
CA THR A 277 -21.34 0.66 -11.59
C THR A 277 -21.29 1.94 -12.42
N THR A 278 -22.30 2.17 -13.26
CA THR A 278 -22.54 3.42 -14.00
C THR A 278 -23.03 4.54 -13.08
N ALA A 279 -22.35 4.80 -11.97
CA ALA A 279 -22.67 5.91 -11.07
C ALA A 279 -21.38 6.70 -10.77
N PRO A 280 -21.36 8.02 -10.98
CA PRO A 280 -20.26 8.84 -10.50
C PRO A 280 -20.21 8.73 -8.98
N LEU A 281 -19.02 8.50 -8.43
CA LEU A 281 -18.76 8.67 -7.00
C LEU A 281 -18.89 10.17 -6.70
N THR A 282 -20.11 10.62 -6.42
CA THR A 282 -20.35 11.91 -5.77
C THR A 282 -19.86 11.78 -4.34
N HIS A 283 -18.74 12.43 -4.05
CA HIS A 283 -18.33 12.72 -2.68
C HIS A 283 -19.29 13.81 -2.16
N GLU A 284 -20.22 13.42 -1.30
CA GLU A 284 -20.86 14.32 -0.32
C GLU A 284 -20.08 14.28 0.99
#